data_AF-A0A2H6K060-F1
#
_entry.id   AF-A0A2H6K060-F1
#
_cell.length_a   1.000
_cell.length_b   1.000
_cell.length_c   1.000
_cell.angle_alpha   90.00
_cell.angle_beta   90.00
_cell.angle_gamma   90.00
#
_symmetry.space_group_name_H-M   'P 1'
#
loop_
_entity.id
_entity.type
_entity.pdbx_description
1 polymer ?
#
loop_
_entity_poly.entity_id
_entity_poly.type
_entity_poly.pdbx_seq_one_letter_code
_entity_poly.pdbx_strand_id
1 'polypeptide(L)'
;MDSKRREILKFILLNLVLLFITQPGSIAYANFDAPYDFMVDLTTWISSFIGLSLIAILYLHNKFGRKWALRYTLLVLFLAYVVHLVQEPYFEPFRAPGYHLIFPGFLILSLLGALISLVLLPISIFQIKDLYLGYGYDLPLGVANLLILCLIIILSAVLYLRKEVD
;
A
#
# COMPACT_ATOMS: atom_id res chain seq x y z
N MET A 1 25.80 13.82 4.36
CA MET A 1 25.55 12.37 4.03
C MET A 1 25.72 12.15 2.54
N ASP A 2 26.27 11.03 2.05
CA ASP A 2 26.38 10.83 0.58
C ASP A 2 25.01 11.02 -0.10
N SER A 3 25.00 11.82 -1.18
CA SER A 3 23.81 12.20 -1.95
C SER A 3 23.00 10.97 -2.36
N LYS A 4 23.69 9.90 -2.78
CA LYS A 4 23.05 8.64 -3.16
C LYS A 4 22.34 7.95 -1.99
N ARG A 5 22.97 7.93 -0.80
CA ARG A 5 22.37 7.36 0.42
C ARG A 5 21.13 8.15 0.83
N ARG A 6 21.16 9.49 0.71
CA ARG A 6 20.01 10.34 1.00
C ARG A 6 18.82 10.02 0.09
N GLU A 7 19.05 9.87 -1.20
CA GLU A 7 17.99 9.56 -2.17
C GLU A 7 17.39 8.15 -1.96
N ILE A 8 18.21 7.18 -1.52
CA ILE A 8 17.71 5.85 -1.12
C ILE A 8 16.78 5.96 0.10
N LEU A 9 17.17 6.73 1.13
CA LEU A 9 16.32 6.93 2.31
C LEU A 9 15.00 7.63 1.97
N LYS A 10 15.02 8.62 1.06
CA LYS A 10 13.79 9.25 0.56
C LYS A 10 12.91 8.27 -0.21
N PHE A 11 13.50 7.38 -1.00
CA PHE A 11 12.75 6.34 -1.71
C PHE A 11 12.10 5.35 -0.73
N ILE A 12 12.81 4.94 0.33
CA ILE A 12 12.25 4.10 1.39
C ILE A 12 11.11 4.84 2.11
N LEU A 13 11.33 6.10 2.48
CA LEU A 13 10.31 6.94 3.11
C LEU A 13 9.06 7.04 2.23
N LEU A 14 9.22 7.25 0.93
CA LEU A 14 8.11 7.30 -0.02
C LEU A 14 7.28 6.00 0.03
N ASN A 15 7.92 4.83 -0.03
CA ASN A 15 7.22 3.55 0.06
C ASN A 15 6.46 3.39 1.38
N LEU A 16 7.07 3.77 2.50
CA LEU A 16 6.43 3.71 3.81
C LEU A 16 5.20 4.64 3.86
N VAL A 17 5.32 5.85 3.33
CA VAL A 17 4.18 6.79 3.24
C VAL A 17 3.07 6.20 2.38
N LEU A 18 3.38 5.63 1.22
CA LEU A 18 2.38 5.01 0.35
C LEU A 18 1.68 3.84 1.05
N LEU A 19 2.42 2.98 1.76
CA LEU A 19 1.83 1.90 2.57
C LEU A 19 0.93 2.46 3.67
N PHE A 20 1.39 3.48 4.40
CA PHE A 20 0.66 4.07 5.52
C PHE A 20 -0.66 4.71 5.09
N ILE A 21 -0.64 5.53 4.03
CA ILE A 21 -1.83 6.27 3.59
C ILE A 21 -2.85 5.38 2.88
N THR A 22 -2.42 4.23 2.33
CA THR A 22 -3.33 3.29 1.68
C THR A 22 -4.01 2.34 2.65
N GLN A 23 -3.47 2.11 3.85
CA GLN A 23 -4.08 1.09 4.70
C GLN A 23 -5.50 1.45 5.17
N PRO A 24 -5.77 2.62 5.79
CA PRO A 24 -7.08 2.85 6.42
C PRO A 24 -8.24 2.84 5.43
N GLY A 25 -8.06 3.47 4.27
CA GLY A 25 -9.08 3.47 3.23
C GLY A 25 -9.23 2.12 2.53
N SER A 26 -8.16 1.33 2.43
CA SER A 26 -8.25 -0.02 1.85
C SER A 26 -9.01 -0.99 2.74
N ILE A 27 -8.82 -0.91 4.06
CA ILE A 27 -9.59 -1.74 5.01
C ILE A 27 -11.05 -1.31 5.04
N ALA A 28 -11.33 0.00 5.02
CA ALA A 28 -12.70 0.49 4.92
C ALA A 28 -13.37 0.08 3.60
N TYR A 29 -12.62 0.08 2.50
CA TYR A 29 -13.11 -0.40 1.21
C TYR A 29 -13.37 -1.91 1.23
N ALA A 30 -12.43 -2.69 1.78
CA ALA A 30 -12.57 -4.13 1.90
C ALA A 30 -13.82 -4.50 2.70
N ASN A 31 -14.08 -3.82 3.81
CA ASN A 31 -15.21 -4.11 4.69
C ASN A 31 -16.50 -3.30 4.36
N PHE A 32 -16.60 -2.70 3.17
CA PHE A 32 -17.73 -1.83 2.81
C PHE A 32 -19.08 -2.57 2.79
N ASP A 33 -19.10 -3.81 2.31
CA ASP A 33 -20.33 -4.60 2.14
C ASP A 33 -20.56 -5.60 3.29
N ALA A 34 -19.50 -6.25 3.77
CA ALA A 34 -19.55 -7.18 4.90
C ALA A 34 -18.18 -7.25 5.59
N PRO A 35 -18.11 -7.69 6.86
CA PRO A 35 -16.86 -8.18 7.44
C PRO A 35 -16.41 -9.41 6.68
N TYR A 36 -15.23 -9.33 6.07
CA TYR A 36 -14.61 -10.48 5.41
C TYR A 36 -13.69 -11.20 6.41
N ASP A 37 -12.38 -11.08 6.24
CA ASP A 37 -11.38 -11.67 7.11
C ASP A 37 -10.04 -10.95 6.90
N PHE A 38 -9.10 -11.16 7.80
CA PHE A 38 -7.75 -10.57 7.80
C PHE A 38 -7.06 -10.64 6.43
N MET A 39 -7.20 -11.77 5.71
CA MET A 39 -6.55 -11.96 4.41
C MET A 39 -7.14 -11.09 3.31
N VAL A 40 -8.44 -10.81 3.35
CA VAL A 40 -9.10 -9.89 2.40
C VAL A 40 -8.60 -8.46 2.63
N ASP A 41 -8.50 -8.05 3.89
CA ASP A 41 -8.04 -6.70 4.25
C ASP A 41 -6.56 -6.50 3.92
N LEU A 42 -5.72 -7.49 4.22
CA LEU A 42 -4.31 -7.50 3.88
C LEU A 42 -4.11 -7.44 2.37
N THR A 43 -4.76 -8.31 1.61
CA THR A 43 -4.59 -8.34 0.14
C THR A 43 -5.14 -7.07 -0.52
N THR A 44 -6.23 -6.50 -0.01
CA THR A 44 -6.77 -5.22 -0.48
C THR A 44 -5.81 -4.07 -0.19
N TRP A 45 -5.23 -4.01 1.00
CA TRP A 45 -4.20 -3.02 1.34
C TRP A 45 -2.98 -3.11 0.42
N ILE A 46 -2.41 -4.31 0.24
CA ILE A 46 -1.24 -4.48 -0.63
C ILE A 46 -1.61 -4.17 -2.10
N SER A 47 -2.81 -4.53 -2.56
CA SER A 47 -3.32 -4.17 -3.89
C SER A 47 -3.38 -2.66 -4.10
N SER A 48 -3.91 -1.90 -3.14
CA SER A 48 -3.90 -0.43 -3.19
C SER A 48 -2.48 0.15 -3.18
N PHE A 49 -1.56 -0.43 -2.39
CA PHE A 49 -0.15 -0.04 -2.44
C PHE A 49 0.48 -0.31 -3.81
N ILE A 50 0.19 -1.46 -4.44
CA ILE A 50 0.62 -1.77 -5.81
C ILE A 50 0.10 -0.69 -6.78
N GLY A 51 -1.15 -0.26 -6.64
CA GLY A 51 -1.71 0.83 -7.44
C GLY A 51 -0.93 2.15 -7.29
N LEU A 52 -0.58 2.55 -6.07
CA LEU A 52 0.22 3.76 -5.82
C LEU A 52 1.70 3.62 -6.13
N SER A 53 2.23 2.40 -6.28
CA SER A 53 3.65 2.16 -6.54
C SER A 53 4.15 2.82 -7.82
N LEU A 54 3.26 3.19 -8.75
CA LEU A 54 3.59 4.01 -9.92
C LEU A 54 4.30 5.31 -9.54
N ILE A 55 3.90 5.94 -8.43
CA ILE A 55 4.55 7.16 -7.90
C ILE A 55 6.01 6.86 -7.53
N ALA A 56 6.26 5.73 -6.87
CA ALA A 56 7.60 5.30 -6.49
C ALA A 56 8.46 4.88 -7.70
N ILE A 57 7.84 4.28 -8.72
CA ILE A 57 8.50 3.97 -10.01
C ILE A 57 8.94 5.26 -10.72
N LEU A 58 8.06 6.26 -10.81
CA LEU A 58 8.37 7.56 -11.41
C LEU A 58 9.48 8.29 -10.65
N TYR A 59 9.44 8.23 -9.31
CA TYR A 59 10.51 8.76 -8.47
C TYR A 59 11.87 8.13 -8.78
N LEU A 60 11.94 6.79 -8.82
CA LEU A 60 13.16 6.07 -9.13
C LEU A 60 13.66 6.36 -10.55
N HIS A 61 12.76 6.43 -11.52
CA HIS A 61 13.10 6.77 -12.90
C HIS A 61 13.83 8.12 -12.96
N ASN A 62 13.28 9.12 -12.27
CA ASN A 62 13.82 10.48 -12.28
C ASN A 62 15.13 10.62 -11.49
N LYS A 63 15.30 9.87 -10.40
CA LYS A 63 16.47 10.02 -9.50
C LYS A 63 17.63 9.06 -9.78
N PHE A 64 17.33 7.86 -10.26
CA PHE A 64 18.32 6.80 -10.45
C PHE A 64 18.34 6.25 -11.89
N GLY A 65 17.40 6.67 -12.73
CA GLY A 65 17.33 6.28 -14.14
C GLY A 65 16.58 4.97 -14.38
N ARG A 66 16.41 4.65 -15.67
CA ARG A 66 15.58 3.55 -16.17
C ARG A 66 15.90 2.18 -15.55
N LYS A 67 17.17 1.86 -15.31
CA LYS A 67 17.59 0.54 -14.80
C LYS A 67 17.02 0.24 -13.41
N TRP A 68 17.02 1.24 -12.52
CA TRP A 68 16.50 1.08 -11.16
C TRP A 68 14.98 1.08 -11.12
N ALA A 69 14.35 1.94 -11.94
CA ALA A 69 12.90 1.91 -12.13
C ALA A 69 12.43 0.53 -12.60
N LEU A 70 13.06 -0.05 -13.64
CA LEU A 70 12.70 -1.38 -14.15
C LEU A 70 12.81 -2.48 -13.09
N ARG A 71 13.89 -2.48 -12.29
CA ARG A 71 14.06 -3.47 -11.20
C ARG A 71 12.95 -3.38 -10.18
N TYR A 72 12.58 -2.16 -9.79
CA TYR A 72 11.50 -1.95 -8.84
C TYR A 72 10.13 -2.25 -9.46
N THR A 73 9.90 -1.93 -10.73
CA THR A 73 8.70 -2.36 -11.46
C THR A 73 8.56 -3.88 -11.48
N LEU A 74 9.64 -4.63 -11.72
CA LEU A 74 9.60 -6.09 -11.67
C LEU A 74 9.28 -6.61 -10.25
N LEU A 75 9.82 -5.97 -9.21
CA LEU A 75 9.49 -6.30 -7.82
C LEU A 75 8.00 -6.06 -7.53
N VAL A 76 7.46 -4.92 -7.94
CA VAL A 76 6.04 -4.59 -7.80
C VAL A 76 5.18 -5.57 -8.57
N LEU A 77 5.53 -5.92 -9.81
CA LEU A 77 4.77 -6.89 -10.62
C LEU A 77 4.81 -8.30 -10.02
N PHE A 78 5.95 -8.70 -9.46
CA PHE A 78 6.07 -9.96 -8.73
C PHE A 78 5.15 -9.96 -7.50
N LEU A 79 5.19 -8.90 -6.70
CA LEU A 79 4.29 -8.74 -5.55
C LEU A 79 2.82 -8.75 -5.97
N ALA A 80 2.48 -8.05 -7.05
CA ALA A 80 1.14 -8.01 -7.62
C ALA A 80 0.66 -9.39 -8.05
N TYR A 81 1.51 -10.18 -8.68
CA TYR A 81 1.16 -11.53 -9.09
C TYR A 81 0.92 -12.45 -7.89
N VAL A 82 1.76 -12.35 -6.86
CA VAL A 82 1.57 -13.10 -5.61
C VAL A 82 0.25 -12.71 -4.94
N VAL A 83 -0.04 -11.42 -4.80
CA VAL A 83 -1.29 -10.95 -4.20
C VAL A 83 -2.50 -11.40 -5.02
N HIS A 84 -2.42 -11.32 -6.34
CA HIS A 84 -3.48 -11.78 -7.23
C HIS A 84 -3.81 -13.27 -6.99
N LEU A 85 -2.79 -14.14 -6.90
CA LEU A 85 -3.00 -15.57 -6.63
C LEU A 85 -3.55 -15.83 -5.22
N VAL A 86 -3.05 -15.11 -4.22
CA VAL A 86 -3.52 -15.25 -2.84
C VAL A 86 -4.95 -14.77 -2.69
N GLN A 87 -5.35 -13.73 -3.43
CA GLN A 87 -6.67 -13.12 -3.32
C GLN A 87 -7.78 -13.97 -3.95
N GLU A 88 -7.52 -14.72 -5.03
CA GLU A 88 -8.51 -15.57 -5.72
C GLU A 88 -9.41 -16.39 -4.78
N PRO A 89 -8.88 -17.28 -3.90
CA PRO A 89 -9.71 -18.15 -3.07
C PRO A 89 -10.60 -17.40 -2.06
N TYR A 90 -10.18 -16.22 -1.60
CA TYR A 90 -10.96 -15.45 -0.63
C TYR A 90 -12.11 -14.66 -1.27
N PHE A 91 -12.03 -14.42 -2.58
CA PHE A 91 -13.04 -13.68 -3.32
C PHE A 91 -13.99 -14.59 -4.12
N GLU A 92 -13.68 -15.88 -4.27
CA GLU A 92 -14.55 -16.89 -4.89
C GLU A 92 -16.01 -16.83 -4.39
N PRO A 93 -16.30 -16.75 -3.07
CA PRO A 93 -17.68 -16.73 -2.59
C PRO A 93 -18.49 -15.49 -2.99
N PHE A 94 -17.81 -14.41 -3.40
CA PHE A 94 -18.41 -13.10 -3.66
C PHE A 94 -18.45 -12.74 -5.15
N ARG A 95 -17.95 -13.63 -6.02
CA ARG A 95 -17.88 -13.39 -7.46
C ARG A 95 -19.08 -14.00 -8.20
N ALA A 96 -19.41 -13.38 -9.32
CA ALA A 96 -20.38 -13.94 -10.24
C ALA A 96 -19.89 -15.31 -10.78
N PRO A 97 -20.77 -16.31 -10.96
CA PRO A 97 -20.38 -17.62 -11.48
C PRO A 97 -19.59 -17.52 -12.79
N GLY A 98 -18.42 -18.15 -12.84
CA GLY A 98 -17.53 -18.15 -14.02
C GLY A 98 -16.70 -16.88 -14.19
N TYR A 99 -16.78 -15.90 -13.29
CA TYR A 99 -15.92 -14.72 -13.30
C TYR A 99 -14.59 -14.99 -12.61
N HIS A 100 -13.51 -14.99 -13.40
CA HIS A 100 -12.14 -15.02 -12.90
C HIS A 100 -11.44 -13.71 -13.27
N LEU A 101 -10.96 -13.00 -12.27
CA LEU A 101 -10.21 -11.77 -12.48
C LEU A 101 -8.85 -12.13 -13.09
N ILE A 102 -8.62 -11.84 -14.36
CA ILE A 102 -7.29 -12.06 -14.96
C ILE A 102 -6.28 -11.03 -14.43
N PHE A 103 -5.00 -11.42 -14.38
CA PHE A 103 -3.93 -10.58 -13.84
C PHE A 103 -3.87 -9.14 -14.39
N PRO A 104 -4.03 -8.87 -15.71
CA PRO A 104 -4.09 -7.48 -16.20
C PRO A 104 -5.27 -6.69 -15.63
N GLY A 105 -6.42 -7.34 -15.45
CA GLY A 105 -7.59 -6.74 -14.78
C GLY A 105 -7.29 -6.42 -13.32
N PHE A 106 -6.61 -7.32 -12.61
CA PHE A 106 -6.15 -7.08 -11.25
C PHE A 106 -5.29 -5.82 -11.14
N LEU A 107 -4.33 -5.61 -12.05
CA LEU A 107 -3.49 -4.39 -12.03
C LEU A 107 -4.31 -3.09 -12.20
N ILE A 108 -5.33 -3.10 -13.05
CA ILE A 108 -6.23 -1.95 -13.22
C ILE A 108 -7.04 -1.73 -11.95
N LEU A 109 -7.58 -2.80 -11.37
CA LEU A 109 -8.34 -2.72 -10.12
C LEU A 109 -7.47 -2.28 -8.93
N SER A 110 -6.18 -2.66 -8.88
CA SER A 110 -5.24 -2.16 -7.88
C SER A 110 -5.09 -0.63 -7.94
N LEU A 111 -5.04 -0.06 -9.15
CA LEU A 111 -5.01 1.40 -9.32
C LEU A 111 -6.32 2.06 -8.86
N LEU A 112 -7.48 1.47 -9.20
CA LEU A 112 -8.76 1.98 -8.74
C LEU A 112 -8.92 1.86 -7.22
N GLY A 113 -8.53 0.72 -6.64
CA GLY A 113 -8.52 0.48 -5.20
C GLY A 113 -7.64 1.47 -4.46
N ALA A 114 -6.48 1.81 -5.02
CA ALA A 114 -5.61 2.86 -4.51
C ALA A 114 -6.31 4.23 -4.45
N LEU A 115 -7.03 4.62 -5.52
CA LEU A 115 -7.77 5.87 -5.57
C LEU A 115 -8.93 5.87 -4.56
N ILE A 116 -9.70 4.80 -4.49
CA ILE A 116 -10.79 4.63 -3.52
C ILE A 116 -10.24 4.72 -2.10
N SER A 117 -9.12 4.05 -1.82
CA SER A 117 -8.46 4.12 -0.52
C SER A 117 -8.05 5.54 -0.14
N LEU A 118 -7.53 6.34 -1.07
CA LEU A 118 -7.18 7.73 -0.77
C LEU A 118 -8.41 8.60 -0.51
N VAL A 119 -9.52 8.35 -1.22
CA VAL A 119 -10.80 9.04 -1.01
C VAL A 119 -11.40 8.67 0.35
N LEU A 120 -11.31 7.41 0.76
CA LEU A 120 -11.84 6.92 2.03
C LEU A 120 -10.95 7.23 3.24
N LEU A 121 -9.65 7.46 3.03
CA LEU A 121 -8.68 7.73 4.10
C LEU A 121 -9.19 8.71 5.18
N PRO A 122 -9.76 9.90 4.85
CA PRO A 122 -10.20 10.84 5.86
C PRO A 122 -11.30 10.26 6.76
N ILE A 123 -12.33 9.65 6.16
CA ILE A 123 -13.45 9.10 6.91
C ILE A 123 -13.04 7.86 7.72
N SER A 124 -12.14 7.03 7.19
CA SER A 124 -11.56 5.90 7.92
C SER A 124 -10.78 6.34 9.17
N ILE A 125 -10.10 7.49 9.12
CA ILE A 125 -9.40 8.05 10.28
C ILE A 125 -10.39 8.60 11.30
N PHE A 126 -11.40 9.36 10.86
CA PHE A 126 -12.40 9.94 11.76
C PHE A 126 -13.30 8.88 12.41
N GLN A 127 -13.54 7.76 11.72
CA GLN A 127 -14.36 6.65 12.19
C GLN A 127 -13.50 5.39 12.41
N ILE A 128 -12.38 5.55 13.14
CA ILE A 128 -11.41 4.47 13.32
C ILE A 128 -12.02 3.18 13.90
N LYS A 129 -13.00 3.30 14.79
CA LYS A 129 -13.64 2.15 15.44
C LYS A 129 -14.69 1.47 14.57
N ASP A 130 -15.20 2.14 13.56
CA ASP A 130 -16.34 1.63 12.78
C ASP A 130 -15.90 1.20 11.37
N LEU A 131 -14.91 1.89 10.79
CA LEU A 131 -14.49 1.69 9.39
C LEU A 131 -13.08 1.12 9.21
N TYR A 132 -12.20 1.22 10.21
CA TYR A 132 -10.79 0.84 10.03
C TYR A 132 -10.33 -0.29 10.98
N LEU A 133 -10.59 -0.18 12.27
CA LEU A 133 -10.25 -1.18 13.30
C LEU A 133 -11.53 -1.66 13.99
N GLY A 134 -12.58 -1.87 13.21
CA GLY A 134 -13.90 -2.24 13.73
C GLY A 134 -13.98 -3.70 14.14
N TYR A 135 -13.12 -4.55 13.58
CA TYR A 135 -13.12 -5.98 13.86
C TYR A 135 -11.86 -6.38 14.63
N GLY A 136 -12.00 -7.40 15.49
CA GLY A 136 -10.88 -7.88 16.32
C GLY A 136 -9.70 -8.40 15.49
N TYR A 137 -9.95 -8.88 14.27
CA TYR A 137 -8.92 -9.35 13.35
C TYR A 137 -8.15 -8.21 12.66
N ASP A 138 -8.61 -6.96 12.76
CA ASP A 138 -7.92 -5.78 12.18
C ASP A 138 -6.75 -5.32 13.04
N LEU A 139 -6.71 -5.72 14.31
CA LEU A 139 -5.72 -5.27 15.28
C LEU A 139 -4.27 -5.47 14.80
N PRO A 140 -3.87 -6.63 14.22
CA PRO A 140 -2.52 -6.81 13.69
C PRO A 140 -2.19 -5.83 12.55
N LEU A 141 -3.17 -5.50 11.70
CA LEU A 141 -3.00 -4.53 10.60
C LEU A 141 -2.84 -3.11 11.15
N GLY A 142 -3.63 -2.74 12.16
CA GLY A 142 -3.49 -1.47 12.88
C GLY A 142 -2.12 -1.31 13.54
N VAL A 143 -1.63 -2.37 14.22
CA VAL A 143 -0.28 -2.40 14.81
C VAL A 143 0.79 -2.24 13.72
N ALA A 144 0.67 -2.95 12.60
CA ALA A 144 1.60 -2.80 11.48
C ALA A 144 1.61 -1.36 10.94
N ASN A 145 0.46 -0.69 10.86
CA ASN A 145 0.39 0.69 10.39
C ASN A 145 1.05 1.68 11.35
N LEU A 146 0.88 1.47 12.67
CA LEU A 146 1.57 2.26 13.69
C LEU A 146 3.08 2.07 13.63
N LEU A 147 3.56 0.85 13.40
CA LEU A 147 4.99 0.60 13.19
C LEU A 147 5.52 1.32 11.95
N ILE A 148 4.77 1.29 10.84
CA ILE A 148 5.10 2.05 9.63
C ILE A 148 5.16 3.55 9.93
N LEU A 149 4.19 4.09 10.69
CA LEU A 149 4.20 5.50 11.12
C LEU A 149 5.43 5.84 11.96
N CYS A 150 5.80 4.99 12.92
CA CYS A 150 7.03 5.17 13.69
C CYS A 150 8.26 5.22 12.78
N LEU A 151 8.36 4.31 11.80
CA LEU A 151 9.46 4.31 10.83
C LEU A 151 9.47 5.59 9.96
N ILE A 152 8.30 6.08 9.54
CA ILE A 152 8.16 7.35 8.82
C ILE A 152 8.70 8.50 9.65
N ILE A 153 8.31 8.59 10.93
CA ILE A 153 8.75 9.66 11.84
C ILE A 153 10.27 9.60 12.04
N ILE A 154 10.82 8.42 12.35
CA ILE A 154 12.26 8.21 12.55
C ILE A 154 13.04 8.60 11.28
N LEU A 155 12.65 8.10 10.11
CA LEU A 155 13.33 8.40 8.85
C LEU A 155 13.22 9.88 8.47
N SER A 156 12.07 10.51 8.71
CA SER A 156 11.87 11.93 8.47
C SER A 156 12.76 12.78 9.39
N ALA A 157 12.83 12.45 10.68
CA ALA A 157 13.71 13.11 11.63
C ALA A 157 15.19 12.97 11.24
N VAL A 158 15.62 11.76 10.85
CA VAL A 158 17.00 11.53 10.38
C VAL A 158 17.33 12.33 9.12
N LEU A 159 16.39 12.43 8.19
CA LEU A 159 16.55 13.24 6.96
C LEU A 159 16.52 14.74 7.24
N TYR A 160 15.76 15.19 8.24
CA TYR A 160 15.67 16.60 8.66
C TYR A 160 16.92 17.04 9.41
N LEU A 161 17.30 16.34 10.48
CA LEU A 161 18.46 16.69 11.33
C LEU A 161 19.76 16.72 10.53
N ARG A 162 19.92 15.83 9.53
CA ARG A 162 21.10 15.84 8.66
C ARG A 162 21.07 16.89 7.56
N LYS A 163 19.92 17.53 7.31
CA LYS A 163 19.82 18.69 6.40
C LYS A 163 20.35 19.96 7.06
N GLU A 164 20.29 20.07 8.38
CA GLU A 164 20.79 21.24 9.12
C GLU A 164 22.31 21.21 9.38
N VAL A 165 22.97 20.08 9.13
CA VAL A 165 24.41 19.87 9.35
C VAL A 165 25.23 19.99 8.05
N ASP A 166 24.58 19.91 6.88
CA ASP A 166 25.19 20.09 5.55
C ASP A 166 24.85 21.50 5.02
#